data_AF-A0A6A7Y810-F1
#
_entry.id   AF-A0A6A7Y810-F1
#
_cell.length_a   1.000
_cell.length_b   1.000
_cell.length_c   1.000
_cell.angle_alpha   90.00
_cell.angle_beta   90.00
_cell.angle_gamma   90.00
#
_symmetry.space_group_name_H-M   'P 1'
#
loop_
_entity.id
_entity.type
_entity.pdbx_description
1 polymer ?
#
loop_
_entity_poly.entity_id
_entity_poly.type
_entity_poly.pdbx_seq_one_letter_code
_entity_poly.pdbx_strand_id
1 'polypeptide(L)' 'MDDFRCGRCRALMFRAAAGAIAASLEIKCRRCGALNHLRPIEPAREREERHDDDRA' A
#
# COMPACT_ATOMS: atom_id res chain seq x y z
N MET A 1 -12.78 -0.28 4.04
CA MET A 1 -12.61 0.15 2.64
C MET A 1 -11.50 1.18 2.64
N ASP A 2 -10.48 0.98 1.82
CA ASP A 2 -9.29 1.83 1.80
C ASP A 2 -9.40 2.87 0.67
N ASP A 3 -9.05 4.11 0.99
CA ASP A 3 -9.00 5.23 0.05
C ASP A 3 -7.66 5.24 -0.68
N PHE A 4 -7.65 4.92 -1.98
CA PHE A 4 -6.45 5.03 -2.81
C PHE A 4 -6.38 6.42 -3.44
N ARG A 5 -5.36 7.18 -3.05
CA ARG A 5 -5.17 8.58 -3.46
C ARG A 5 -3.96 8.72 -4.37
N CYS A 6 -4.05 9.66 -5.30
CA CYS A 6 -2.95 9.94 -6.22
C CYS A 6 -1.72 10.48 -5.45
N GLY A 7 -0.55 9.90 -5.71
CA GLY A 7 0.71 10.32 -5.07
C GLY A 7 1.16 11.74 -5.43
N ARG A 8 0.61 12.34 -6.49
CA ARG A 8 0.94 13.71 -6.94
C ARG A 8 -0.03 14.77 -6.45
N CYS A 9 -1.35 14.56 -6.62
CA CYS A 9 -2.36 15.59 -6.32
C CYS A 9 -3.28 15.24 -5.14
N ARG A 10 -3.10 14.08 -4.49
CA ARG A 10 -3.89 13.58 -3.36
C ARG A 10 -5.40 13.41 -3.61
N ALA A 11 -5.84 13.56 -4.86
CA ALA A 11 -7.20 13.27 -5.25
C ALA A 11 -7.52 11.79 -5.05
N LEU A 12 -8.73 11.50 -4.58
CA LEU A 12 -9.25 10.14 -4.51
C LEU A 12 -9.30 9.55 -5.92
N MET A 13 -8.69 8.38 -6.10
CA MET A 13 -8.73 7.65 -7.36
C MET A 13 -9.84 6.60 -7.35
N PHE A 14 -9.87 5.78 -6.30
CA PHE A 14 -10.89 4.75 -6.06
C PHE A 14 -10.88 4.30 -4.59
N ARG A 15 -11.86 3.48 -4.21
CA ARG A 15 -11.91 2.75 -2.94
C ARG A 15 -11.92 1.27 -3.18
N ALA A 16 -11.26 0.49 -2.32
CA ALA A 16 -11.28 -0.97 -2.41
C ALA A 16 -11.40 -1.61 -1.03
N ALA A 17 -11.81 -2.88 -0.98
CA ALA A 17 -11.73 -3.66 0.25
C ALA A 17 -10.25 -3.90 0.64
N ALA A 18 -9.99 -4.15 1.92
CA ALA A 18 -8.66 -4.51 2.38
C ALA A 18 -8.18 -5.77 1.63
N GLY A 19 -6.96 -5.74 1.12
CA GLY A 19 -6.39 -6.86 0.36
C GLY A 19 -6.97 -7.06 -1.06
N ALA A 20 -7.83 -6.17 -1.57
CA ALA A 20 -8.42 -6.33 -2.91
C ALA A 20 -7.39 -6.20 -4.06
N ILE A 21 -6.24 -5.56 -3.81
CA ILE A 21 -5.14 -5.45 -4.78
C ILE A 21 -4.22 -6.67 -4.59
N ALA A 22 -4.51 -7.75 -5.31
CA ALA A 22 -3.75 -9.00 -5.25
C ALA A 22 -2.49 -9.01 -6.14
N ALA A 23 -2.39 -8.08 -7.10
CA ALA A 23 -1.26 -7.93 -8.01
C ALA A 23 -0.92 -6.45 -8.23
N SER A 24 0.19 -6.16 -8.92
CA SER A 24 0.53 -4.79 -9.33
C SER A 24 -0.55 -4.19 -10.23
N LEU A 25 -0.92 -2.94 -9.96
CA LEU A 25 -1.91 -2.19 -10.75
C LEU A 25 -1.33 -0.82 -11.12
N GLU A 26 -1.43 -0.46 -12.41
CA GLU A 26 -1.16 0.90 -12.87
C GLU A 26 -2.46 1.64 -13.17
N ILE A 27 -2.63 2.83 -12.58
CA ILE A 27 -3.83 3.64 -12.75
C ILE A 27 -3.50 5.11 -13.00
N LYS A 28 -4.11 5.68 -14.04
CA LYS A 28 -3.99 7.10 -14.35
C LYS A 28 -4.93 7.94 -13.49
N CYS A 29 -4.39 8.96 -12.84
CA CYS A 29 -5.18 9.93 -12.10
C CYS A 29 -6.00 10.80 -13.06
N ARG A 30 -7.33 10.77 -12.92
CA ARG A 30 -8.26 11.58 -13.72
C ARG A 30 -8.11 13.09 -13.52
N ARG A 31 -7.54 13.54 -12.39
CA ARG A 31 -7.38 14.96 -12.06
C ARG A 31 -6.10 15.58 -12.64
N CYS A 32 -4.96 14.90 -12.49
CA CYS A 32 -3.66 15.47 -12.85
C CYS A 32 -2.89 14.69 -13.93
N GLY A 33 -3.42 13.56 -14.39
CA GLY A 33 -2.83 12.74 -15.44
C GLY A 33 -1.64 11.87 -15.02
N ALA A 34 -1.17 11.95 -13.78
CA ALA A 34 -0.09 11.09 -13.27
C ALA A 34 -0.48 9.60 -13.33
N LEU A 35 0.45 8.75 -13.79
CA LEU A 35 0.33 7.30 -13.70
C LEU A 35 0.83 6.86 -12.32
N ASN A 36 0.00 6.14 -11.57
CA ASN A 36 0.32 5.67 -10.22
C ASN A 36 0.47 4.15 -10.26
N HIS A 37 1.57 3.64 -9.72
CA HIS A 37 1.83 2.21 -9.61
C HIS A 37 1.51 1.75 -8.18
N LEU A 38 0.45 0.97 -8.03
CA LEU A 38 -0.01 0.40 -6.76
C LEU A 38 0.49 -1.03 -6.65
N ARG A 39 1.01 -1.39 -5.47
CA ARG A 39 1.48 -2.74 -5.16
C ARG A 39 0.52 -3.40 -4.18
N PRO A 40 0.45 -4.74 -4.16
CA PRO A 40 -0.22 -5.46 -3.10
C PRO A 40 0.31 -4.98 -1.74
N ILE A 41 -0.59 -4.85 -0.77
CA ILE A 41 -0.17 -4.66 0.62
C ILE A 41 0.45 -6.00 1.02
N GLU A 42 1.78 -6.04 1.17
CA GLU A 42 2.44 -7.21 1.75
C GLU A 42 1.80 -7.47 3.13
N PRO A 43 1.45 -8.73 3.46
CA PRO A 43 1.08 -9.04 4.83
C PRO A 43 2.23 -8.59 5.73
N ALA A 44 1.89 -7.90 6.83
CA ALA A 44 2.90 -7.45 7.78
C ALA A 44 3.68 -8.68 8.24
N ARG A 45 4.95 -8.79 7.82
CA ARG A 45 5.90 -9.73 8.38
C ARG A 45 5.91 -9.52 9.89
N GLU A 46 5.51 -10.54 10.64
CA GLU A 46 5.66 -10.57 12.09
C GLU A 46 7.11 -10.22 12.38
N ARG A 47 7.30 -9.10 13.07
CA ARG A 47 8.63 -8.64 13.43
C ARG A 47 9.11 -9.59 14.52
N GLU A 48 9.98 -10.54 14.18
CA GLU A 48 10.60 -11.42 15.17
C GLU A 48 11.22 -10.54 16.27
N GLU A 49 10.73 -10.73 17.49
CA GLU A 49 11.27 -10.08 18.68
C GLU A 49 12.71 -10.55 18.84
N ARG A 50 13.64 -9.59 18.99
CA ARG A 50 15.02 -9.95 19.29
C ARG A 50 15.04 -10.57 20.69
N HIS A 51 15.34 -11.86 20.79
CA HIS A 51 15.79 -12.43 22.05
C HIS A 51 17.18 -11.83 22.33
N ASP A 52 17.23 -10.83 23.21
CA ASP A 52 18.45 -10.48 23.90
C ASP A 52 18.74 -11.61 24.88
N ASP A 53 19.59 -12.56 24.47
CA ASP A 53 20.16 -13.57 25.38
C ASP A 53 21.02 -12.84 26.42
N ASP A 54 20.45 -12.66 27.61
CA ASP A 54 21.10 -12.14 28.81
C ASP A 54 22.18 -13.15 29.26
N ARG A 55 23.44 -12.86 28.89
CA ARG A 55 24.59 -13.69 29.22
C ARG A 55 25.00 -13.45 30.68
N ALA A 56 24.74 -14.45 31.51
CA ALA A 56 25.27 -14.61 32.86
C ALA A 56 26.80 -14.85 32.89
#